data_AF-T0RKE1-F1
#
_entry.id   AF-T0RKE1-F1
#
_cell.length_a   1.000
_cell.length_b   1.000
_cell.length_c   1.000
_cell.angle_alpha   90.00
_cell.angle_beta   90.00
_cell.angle_gamma   90.00
#
_symmetry.space_group_name_H-M   'P 1'
#
loop_
_entity.id
_entity.type
_entity.pdbx_description
1 polymer ?
#
loop_
_entity_poly.entity_id
_entity_poly.type
_entity_poly.pdbx_seq_one_letter_code
_entity_poly.pdbx_strand_id
1 'polypeptide(L)'
;MSSTVKIIDKETGNILFECPVEQIEKAYEKAEEYEGFGLDIILKAPSLPETLIRSLGATDENVASLNSMLDEEIASHIEEDSGCSICPPTTKLN
;
A
#
# COMPACT_ATOMS: atom_id res chain seq x y z
N MET A 1 -19.33 -3.99 -4.57
CA MET A 1 -18.42 -2.95 -5.10
C MET A 1 -17.07 -3.60 -5.29
N SER A 2 -16.57 -3.64 -6.52
CA SER A 2 -15.28 -4.26 -6.87
C SER A 2 -14.12 -3.46 -6.28
N SER A 3 -13.20 -4.12 -5.60
CA SER A 3 -11.97 -3.50 -5.13
C SER A 3 -11.08 -3.14 -6.32
N THR A 4 -10.48 -1.95 -6.31
CA THR A 4 -9.69 -1.42 -7.43
C THR A 4 -8.23 -1.25 -7.05
N VAL A 5 -7.33 -1.44 -8.01
CA VAL A 5 -5.89 -1.16 -7.92
C VAL A 5 -5.61 0.11 -8.70
N LYS A 6 -4.79 1.00 -8.14
CA LYS A 6 -4.45 2.30 -8.73
C LYS A 6 -2.95 2.50 -8.81
N ILE A 7 -2.47 3.08 -9.89
CA ILE A 7 -1.10 3.58 -10.03
C ILE A 7 -1.14 5.09 -9.95
N ILE A 8 -0.36 5.66 -9.04
CA ILE A 8 -0.37 7.08 -8.72
C ILE A 8 1.03 7.64 -8.97
N ASP A 9 1.12 8.74 -9.71
CA ASP A 9 2.35 9.52 -9.81
C ASP A 9 2.65 10.14 -8.43
N LYS A 10 3.84 9.88 -7.89
CA LYS A 10 4.23 10.35 -6.57
C LYS A 10 4.47 11.85 -6.52
N GLU A 11 4.89 12.46 -7.62
CA GLU A 11 5.14 13.91 -7.66
C GLU A 11 3.84 14.70 -7.74
N THR A 12 2.91 14.27 -8.58
CA THR A 12 1.67 15.02 -8.84
C THR A 12 0.46 14.52 -8.05
N GLY A 13 0.51 13.29 -7.50
CA GLY A 13 -0.62 12.62 -6.87
C GLY A 13 -1.71 12.19 -7.85
N ASN A 14 -1.47 12.29 -9.16
CA ASN A 14 -2.45 11.95 -10.19
C ASN A 14 -2.54 10.44 -10.38
N ILE A 15 -3.77 9.94 -10.57
CA ILE A 15 -4.00 8.55 -10.96
C ILE A 15 -3.62 8.40 -12.43
N LEU A 16 -2.55 7.65 -12.70
CA LEU A 16 -2.09 7.34 -14.05
C LEU A 16 -2.84 6.15 -14.65
N PHE A 17 -3.24 5.21 -13.80
CA PHE A 17 -3.92 3.99 -14.22
C PHE A 17 -4.79 3.44 -13.08
N GLU A 18 -5.94 2.86 -13.44
CA GLU A 18 -6.86 2.21 -12.49
C GLU A 18 -7.47 0.97 -13.15
N CYS A 19 -7.50 -0.14 -12.41
CA CYS A 19 -8.11 -1.38 -12.86
C CYS A 19 -8.75 -2.13 -11.68
N PRO A 20 -9.66 -3.09 -11.94
CA PRO A 20 -10.20 -3.94 -10.89
C PRO A 20 -9.13 -4.94 -10.39
N VAL A 21 -9.26 -5.41 -9.14
CA VAL A 21 -8.26 -6.28 -8.48
C VAL A 21 -8.06 -7.61 -9.19
N GLU A 22 -9.07 -8.11 -9.90
CA GLU A 22 -8.97 -9.34 -10.70
C GLU A 22 -8.00 -9.19 -11.88
N GLN A 23 -7.61 -7.96 -12.22
CA GLN A 23 -6.65 -7.63 -13.27
C GLN A 23 -5.37 -7.00 -12.70
N ILE A 24 -5.03 -7.29 -11.44
CA ILE A 24 -3.85 -6.73 -10.77
C ILE A 24 -2.54 -6.96 -11.53
N GLU A 25 -2.42 -8.07 -12.26
CA GLU A 25 -1.27 -8.36 -13.14
C GLU A 25 -1.02 -7.23 -14.15
N LYS A 26 -2.08 -6.64 -14.72
CA LYS A 26 -1.95 -5.50 -15.64
C LYS A 26 -1.45 -4.23 -14.96
N ALA A 27 -1.80 -4.05 -13.67
CA ALA A 27 -1.29 -2.92 -12.91
C ALA A 27 0.22 -3.07 -12.66
N TYR A 28 0.71 -4.30 -12.41
CA TYR A 28 2.15 -4.55 -12.29
C TYR A 28 2.89 -4.32 -13.60
N GLU A 29 2.38 -4.82 -14.73
CA GLU A 29 2.96 -4.58 -16.05
C GLU A 29 3.04 -3.07 -16.38
N LYS A 30 1.98 -2.32 -16.08
CA LYS A 30 1.94 -0.86 -16.28
C LYS A 30 2.86 -0.11 -15.34
N ALA A 31 3.02 -0.59 -14.11
CA ALA A 31 3.93 0.00 -13.14
C ALA A 31 5.38 -0.10 -13.65
N GLU A 32 5.78 -1.28 -14.13
CA GLU A 32 7.11 -1.49 -14.72
C GLU A 32 7.35 -0.59 -15.95
N GLU A 33 6.35 -0.45 -16.82
CA GLU A 33 6.42 0.44 -17.98
C GLU A 33 6.65 1.91 -17.57
N TYR A 34 5.93 2.40 -16.55
CA TYR A 34 6.06 3.77 -16.06
C TYR A 34 7.39 4.03 -15.35
N GLU A 35 7.86 3.09 -14.54
CA GLU A 35 9.21 3.15 -13.95
C GLU A 35 10.29 3.15 -15.05
N GLY A 36 10.08 2.37 -16.13
CA GLY A 36 10.93 2.38 -17.32
C GLY A 36 10.98 3.71 -18.07
N PHE A 37 9.92 4.53 -17.98
CA PHE A 37 9.90 5.90 -18.48
C PHE A 37 10.49 6.93 -17.50
N GLY A 38 10.92 6.50 -16.32
CA GLY A 38 11.50 7.34 -15.29
C GLY A 38 10.47 8.07 -14.41
N LEU A 39 9.23 7.58 -14.36
CA LEU A 39 8.21 8.09 -13.43
C LEU A 39 8.40 7.43 -12.05
N ASP A 40 8.35 8.23 -10.98
CA ASP A 40 8.26 7.71 -9.61
C ASP A 40 6.78 7.48 -9.28
N ILE A 41 6.40 6.21 -9.12
CA ILE A 41 5.00 5.79 -8.98
C ILE A 41 4.73 5.05 -7.66
N ILE A 42 3.47 5.07 -7.26
CA ILE A 42 2.95 4.28 -6.13
C ILE A 42 1.85 3.37 -6.67
N LEU A 43 2.02 2.06 -6.49
CA LEU A 43 0.96 1.09 -6.74
C LEU A 43 0.15 0.88 -5.46
N LYS A 44 -1.10 1.32 -5.47
CA LYS A 44 -2.05 1.16 -4.37
C LYS A 44 -3.02 0.03 -4.68
N ALA A 45 -2.81 -1.11 -4.04
CA ALA A 45 -3.69 -2.27 -4.09
C ALA A 45 -4.39 -2.48 -2.73
N PRO A 46 -5.63 -3.00 -2.72
CA PRO A 46 -6.31 -3.34 -1.48
C PRO A 46 -5.59 -4.49 -0.76
N SER A 47 -5.49 -4.43 0.57
CA SER A 47 -4.90 -5.50 1.37
C SER A 47 -5.83 -6.72 1.48
N LEU A 48 -5.28 -7.88 1.87
CA LEU A 48 -6.10 -9.08 2.09
C LEU A 48 -7.24 -8.83 3.11
N PRO A 49 -6.99 -8.24 4.30
CA PRO A 49 -8.06 -7.87 5.22
C PRO A 49 -9.12 -6.95 4.59
N GLU A 50 -8.70 -5.94 3.82
CA GLU A 50 -9.62 -5.02 3.14
C GLU A 50 -10.51 -5.75 2.11
N THR A 51 -9.92 -6.66 1.30
CA THR A 51 -10.70 -7.46 0.33
C THR A 51 -11.72 -8.36 1.02
N LEU A 52 -11.38 -8.93 2.18
CA LEU A 52 -12.27 -9.76 2.97
C LEU A 52 -13.44 -8.96 3.53
N ILE A 53 -13.17 -7.85 4.24
CA ILE A 53 -14.25 -7.09 4.88
C ILE A 53 -15.20 -6.46 3.85
N ARG A 54 -14.69 -6.03 2.69
CA ARG A 54 -15.54 -5.54 1.59
C ARG A 54 -16.44 -6.65 1.03
N SER A 55 -15.94 -7.88 0.95
CA SER A 55 -16.74 -9.05 0.55
C SER A 55 -17.85 -9.36 1.56
N LEU A 56 -17.66 -9.02 2.84
CA LEU A 56 -18.66 -9.14 3.89
C LEU A 56 -19.62 -7.93 3.96
N GLY A 57 -19.49 -6.96 3.06
CA GLY A 57 -20.38 -5.78 2.98
C GLY A 57 -19.96 -4.60 3.85
N ALA A 58 -18.70 -4.55 4.29
CA ALA A 58 -18.16 -3.41 5.04
C ALA A 58 -18.20 -2.10 4.25
N THR A 59 -18.49 -1.00 4.95
CA THR A 59 -18.47 0.36 4.39
C THR A 59 -17.05 0.94 4.40
N ASP A 60 -16.87 2.10 3.75
CA ASP A 60 -15.56 2.79 3.78
C ASP A 60 -15.17 3.24 5.20
N GLU A 61 -16.14 3.53 6.07
CA GLU A 61 -15.89 3.82 7.49
C GLU A 61 -15.32 2.59 8.21
N ASN A 62 -15.84 1.39 7.92
CA ASN A 62 -15.31 0.15 8.48
C ASN A 62 -13.89 -0.13 7.98
N VAL A 63 -13.61 0.16 6.71
CA VAL A 63 -12.26 0.02 6.12
C VAL A 63 -11.28 1.00 6.77
N ALA A 64 -11.68 2.25 6.98
CA ALA A 64 -10.85 3.24 7.68
C ALA A 64 -10.55 2.81 9.12
N SER A 65 -11.56 2.28 9.83
CA SER A 65 -11.36 1.74 11.18
C SER A 65 -10.42 0.54 11.21
N LEU A 66 -10.53 -0.38 10.24
CA LEU A 66 -9.62 -1.50 10.09
C LEU A 66 -8.18 -1.03 9.89
N ASN A 67 -7.96 -0.07 9.00
CA ASN A 67 -6.63 0.46 8.71
C ASN A 67 -6.02 1.16 9.93
N SER A 68 -6.79 1.93 10.70
CA SER A 68 -6.33 2.52 11.97
C SER A 68 -5.90 1.45 12.96
N MET A 69 -6.69 0.38 13.13
CA MET A 69 -6.35 -0.71 14.04
C MET A 69 -5.08 -1.45 13.61
N LEU A 70 -4.88 -1.65 12.30
CA LEU A 70 -3.66 -2.26 11.77
C LEU A 70 -2.44 -1.35 12.00
N ASP A 71 -2.56 -0.06 11.75
CA ASP A 71 -1.48 0.90 11.98
C ASP A 71 -1.09 1.00 13.46
N GLU A 72 -2.08 1.00 14.36
CA GLU A 72 -1.87 0.99 15.82
C GLU A 72 -1.17 -0.29 16.29
N GLU A 73 -1.58 -1.46 15.79
CA GLU A 73 -0.93 -2.74 16.09
C GLU A 73 0.50 -2.78 15.55
N ILE A 74 0.73 -2.34 14.31
CA ILE A 74 2.09 -2.30 13.75
C ILE A 74 2.98 -1.36 14.58
N ALA A 75 2.47 -0.18 14.95
CA ALA A 75 3.21 0.80 15.74
C ALA A 75 3.59 0.27 17.14
N SER A 76 2.67 -0.39 17.84
CA SER A 76 2.93 -0.93 19.18
C SER A 76 4.06 -1.97 19.19
N HIS A 77 4.19 -2.75 18.12
CA HIS A 77 5.21 -3.78 17.97
C HIS A 77 6.55 -3.28 17.39
N ILE A 78 6.58 -2.12 16.71
CA ILE A 78 7.82 -1.50 16.23
C ILE A 78 8.56 -0.78 17.36
N GLU A 79 7.85 -0.18 18.31
CA GLU A 79 8.48 0.57 19.41
C GLU A 79 9.08 -0.32 20.51
N GLU A 80 8.60 -1.57 20.68
CA GLU A 80 8.97 -2.37 21.86
C GLU A 80 10.21 -3.28 21.71
N ASP A 81 10.52 -3.94 20.57
CA ASP A 81 11.75 -4.76 20.49
C ASP A 81 12.11 -5.26 19.09
N SER A 82 12.58 -4.40 18.18
CA SER A 82 13.56 -4.76 17.13
C SER A 82 13.83 -3.57 16.22
N GLY A 83 15.01 -2.96 16.38
CA GLY A 83 15.66 -2.33 15.23
C GLY A 83 15.65 -3.34 14.09
N CYS A 84 15.02 -2.98 12.97
CA CYS A 84 15.04 -3.71 11.70
C CYS A 84 16.31 -4.57 11.61
N SER A 85 16.20 -5.90 11.72
CA SER A 85 17.38 -6.79 11.78
C SER A 85 18.23 -6.76 10.49
N ILE A 86 17.72 -6.10 9.44
CA ILE A 86 18.34 -5.88 8.14
C ILE A 86 19.02 -4.51 8.05
N CYS A 87 18.68 -3.58 8.95
CA CYS A 87 19.17 -2.22 8.92
C CYS A 87 20.44 -2.15 9.80
N PRO A 88 21.63 -1.84 9.24
CA PRO A 88 22.82 -1.68 10.05
C PRO A 88 22.58 -0.56 11.07
N PRO A 89 22.99 -0.76 12.34
CA PRO A 89 22.82 0.26 13.36
C PRO A 89 23.55 1.52 12.90
N THR A 90 22.79 2.61 12.70
CA THR A 90 23.35 3.91 12.35
C THR A 90 24.28 4.34 13.48
N THR A 91 25.57 4.12 13.29
CA THR A 91 26.59 4.59 14.21
C THR A 91 26.54 6.11 14.14
N LYS A 92 26.09 6.77 15.20
CA LYS A 92 26.13 8.23 15.31
C LYS A 92 27.61 8.65 15.25
N LEU A 93 28.05 9.11 14.09
CA LEU A 93 29.32 9.80 13.93
C LEU A 93 29.15 11.20 14.56
N ASN A 94 29.80 11.38 15.71
CA ASN A 94 30.18 12.70 16.23
C ASN A 94 31.54 13.08 15.63
#